data_AF-A0A959FZS2-F1
#
_entry.id   AF-A0A959FZS2-F1
#
_cell.length_a   1.000
_cell.length_b   1.000
_cell.length_c   1.000
_cell.angle_alpha   90.00
_cell.angle_beta   90.00
_cell.angle_gamma   90.00
#
_symmetry.space_group_name_H-M   'P 1'
#
loop_
_entity.id
_entity.type
_entity.pdbx_description
1 polymer ?
#
loop_
_entity_poly.entity_id
_entity_poly.type
_entity_poly.pdbx_seq_one_letter_code
_entity_poly.pdbx_strand_id
1 'polypeptide(L)'
;MKKVVALICWSLAVPFALVAQSSPGDIAIIGYNSDPDDNLAWVTFVDIPNGTNIFFEDNEWDGFSFNVGEGRLTWTNNTGSTIPSGTVITLDDLSSGTPSVSQGSFSISGAFNPANSADGVFVYVGAAGAPTSFLYAMTNGSTIANGLQSITNTGLTVGLTAVLLSNGTDIGEYDGPKTGLSPSQYLEAIAEVGCFWNEQDGTGSQTGDGTDPDLPFSTATFSLA
;
A
#
# COMPACT_ATOMS: atom_id res chain seq x y z
N MET A 1 -50.51 35.82 31.43
CA MET A 1 -50.21 35.08 30.19
C MET A 1 -48.71 34.82 30.14
N LYS A 2 -48.26 33.61 30.50
CA LYS A 2 -46.82 33.26 30.49
C LYS A 2 -46.46 32.81 29.08
N LYS A 3 -45.59 33.54 28.39
CA LYS A 3 -45.08 33.18 27.05
C LYS A 3 -43.98 32.13 27.25
N VAL A 4 -44.24 30.90 26.83
CA VAL A 4 -43.22 29.85 26.73
C VAL A 4 -42.51 30.06 25.39
N VAL A 5 -41.22 30.36 25.43
CA VAL A 5 -40.37 30.42 24.24
C VAL A 5 -39.72 29.05 24.10
N ALA A 6 -40.06 28.32 23.04
CA ALA A 6 -39.41 27.06 22.69
C ALA A 6 -38.11 27.37 21.91
N LEU A 7 -36.97 27.02 22.49
CA LEU A 7 -35.69 27.04 21.80
C LEU A 7 -35.62 25.80 20.90
N ILE A 8 -35.67 25.99 19.58
CA ILE A 8 -35.40 24.93 18.61
C ILE A 8 -33.87 24.87 18.45
N CYS A 9 -33.26 23.84 19.04
CA CYS A 9 -31.85 23.54 18.86
C CYS A 9 -31.69 22.83 17.51
N TRP A 10 -31.30 23.57 16.47
CA TRP A 10 -30.95 23.00 15.18
C TRP A 10 -29.51 22.48 15.29
N SER A 11 -29.34 21.18 15.54
CA SER A 11 -28.03 20.53 15.50
C SER A 11 -27.55 20.52 14.05
N LEU A 12 -26.54 21.33 13.72
CA LEU A 12 -25.73 21.11 12.53
C LEU A 12 -25.03 19.76 12.72
N ALA A 13 -25.45 18.74 11.98
CA ALA A 13 -24.64 17.56 11.76
C ALA A 13 -23.49 17.98 10.85
N VAL A 14 -22.33 18.28 11.44
CA VAL A 14 -21.08 18.33 10.68
C VAL A 14 -20.87 16.89 10.20
N PRO A 15 -20.77 16.62 8.89
CA PRO A 15 -20.38 15.29 8.44
C PRO A 15 -19.01 15.02 9.05
N PHE A 16 -18.95 14.07 9.98
CA PHE A 16 -17.69 13.52 10.45
C PHE A 16 -17.09 12.88 9.20
N ALA A 17 -16.08 13.51 8.60
CA ALA A 17 -15.24 12.80 7.67
C ALA A 17 -14.64 11.66 8.48
N LEU A 18 -15.03 10.42 8.16
CA LEU A 18 -14.27 9.26 8.61
C LEU A 18 -12.83 9.54 8.21
N VAL A 19 -11.94 9.67 9.19
CA VAL A 19 -10.51 9.77 8.91
C VAL A 19 -10.14 8.40 8.36
N ALA A 20 -10.03 8.31 7.04
CA ALA A 20 -9.49 7.17 6.35
C ALA A 20 -7.98 7.08 6.65
N GLN A 21 -7.46 5.85 6.73
CA GLN A 21 -6.03 5.49 6.77
C GLN A 21 -5.14 6.54 7.42
N SER A 22 -4.96 6.44 8.72
CA SER A 22 -4.23 7.43 9.51
C SER A 22 -3.04 6.85 10.26
N SER A 23 -2.87 5.53 10.24
CA SER A 23 -1.89 4.83 11.06
C SER A 23 -1.08 3.80 10.26
N PRO A 24 0.18 3.56 10.66
CA PRO A 24 0.94 2.39 10.22
C PRO A 24 0.10 1.11 10.35
N GLY A 25 0.04 0.32 9.28
CA GLY A 25 -0.69 -0.94 9.22
C GLY A 25 -2.16 -0.84 8.79
N ASP A 26 -2.69 0.35 8.49
CA ASP A 26 -4.04 0.48 7.89
C ASP A 26 -4.09 -0.10 6.45
N ILE A 27 -2.92 -0.31 5.84
CA ILE A 27 -2.68 -0.95 4.55
C ILE A 27 -1.47 -1.88 4.69
N ALA A 28 -1.43 -2.94 3.89
CA ALA A 28 -0.20 -3.69 3.61
C ALA A 28 -0.05 -3.99 2.12
N ILE A 29 1.18 -3.97 1.62
CA ILE A 29 1.52 -4.51 0.30
C ILE A 29 1.59 -6.04 0.44
N ILE A 30 0.95 -6.75 -0.49
CA ILE A 30 0.81 -8.22 -0.53
C ILE A 30 1.19 -8.82 -1.89
N GLY A 31 1.60 -7.98 -2.85
CA GLY A 31 2.20 -8.39 -4.11
C GLY A 31 3.15 -7.28 -4.57
N TYR A 32 4.34 -7.66 -5.01
CA TYR A 32 5.39 -6.78 -5.50
C TYR A 32 6.01 -7.41 -6.73
N ASN A 33 6.02 -6.70 -7.85
CA ASN A 33 6.70 -7.08 -9.06
C ASN A 33 7.55 -5.90 -9.55
N SER A 34 8.82 -6.16 -9.77
CA SER A 34 9.84 -5.24 -10.30
C SER A 34 10.50 -5.77 -11.58
N ASP A 35 9.97 -6.90 -12.07
CA ASP A 35 10.29 -7.50 -13.37
C ASP A 35 9.20 -7.07 -14.37
N PRO A 36 9.44 -7.10 -15.70
CA PRO A 36 8.96 -6.07 -16.61
C PRO A 36 7.47 -5.72 -16.47
N ASP A 37 7.22 -4.42 -16.54
CA ASP A 37 5.94 -3.72 -16.41
C ASP A 37 5.49 -3.36 -14.99
N ASP A 38 6.19 -3.77 -13.93
CA ASP A 38 6.03 -3.35 -12.51
C ASP A 38 4.59 -3.39 -11.96
N ASN A 39 4.37 -4.14 -10.88
CA ASN A 39 3.03 -4.30 -10.32
C ASN A 39 3.05 -4.27 -8.80
N LEU A 40 1.95 -3.80 -8.21
CA LEU A 40 1.71 -3.88 -6.78
C LEU A 40 0.32 -4.43 -6.50
N ALA A 41 0.20 -5.29 -5.50
CA ALA A 41 -1.08 -5.61 -4.88
C ALA A 41 -1.05 -5.19 -3.42
N TRP A 42 -2.14 -4.60 -2.94
CA TRP A 42 -2.24 -4.15 -1.55
C TRP A 42 -3.62 -4.40 -0.99
N VAL A 43 -3.67 -4.64 0.31
CA VAL A 43 -4.90 -4.84 1.08
C VAL A 43 -5.08 -3.67 2.04
N THR A 44 -6.31 -3.21 2.23
CA THR A 44 -6.64 -2.26 3.29
C THR A 44 -7.26 -2.96 4.48
N PHE A 45 -6.89 -2.57 5.70
CA PHE A 45 -7.45 -3.11 6.94
C PHE A 45 -8.45 -2.16 7.62
N VAL A 46 -8.76 -1.05 6.96
CA VAL A 46 -9.79 -0.08 7.36
C VAL A 46 -10.62 0.30 6.14
N ASP A 47 -11.81 0.84 6.37
CA ASP A 47 -12.65 1.33 5.27
C ASP A 47 -12.01 2.56 4.61
N ILE A 48 -12.09 2.63 3.28
CA ILE A 48 -11.60 3.74 2.46
C ILE A 48 -12.80 4.51 1.87
N PRO A 49 -13.16 5.67 2.42
CA PRO A 49 -14.20 6.53 1.85
C PRO A 49 -13.91 6.92 0.40
N ASN A 50 -14.97 7.22 -0.35
CA ASN A 50 -14.83 7.83 -1.68
C ASN A 50 -14.16 9.19 -1.58
N GLY A 51 -13.19 9.45 -2.46
CA GLY A 51 -12.39 10.66 -2.53
C GLY A 51 -11.05 10.60 -1.79
N THR A 52 -10.74 9.50 -1.11
CA THR A 52 -9.45 9.30 -0.43
C THR A 52 -8.31 9.16 -1.44
N ASN A 53 -7.21 9.86 -1.20
CA ASN A 53 -5.95 9.70 -1.92
C ASN A 53 -4.93 8.94 -1.06
N ILE A 54 -4.22 7.99 -1.68
CA ILE A 54 -3.12 7.24 -1.09
C ILE A 54 -1.94 7.37 -2.04
N PHE A 55 -0.76 7.62 -1.50
CA PHE A 55 0.46 7.78 -2.26
C PHE A 55 1.36 6.56 -2.09
N PHE A 56 1.86 6.06 -3.21
CA PHE A 56 2.94 5.08 -3.30
C PHE A 56 4.16 5.82 -3.85
N GLU A 57 5.27 5.73 -3.13
CA GLU A 57 6.46 6.53 -3.38
C GLU A 57 7.67 5.65 -3.51
N ASP A 58 8.34 5.81 -4.64
CA ASP A 58 9.59 5.14 -5.00
C ASP A 58 10.79 5.87 -4.35
N ASN A 59 10.75 7.21 -4.37
CA ASN A 59 11.81 8.04 -3.79
C ASN A 59 12.14 7.65 -2.34
N GLU A 60 13.43 7.56 -2.02
CA GLU A 60 13.86 7.12 -0.69
C GLU A 60 13.76 8.22 0.38
N TRP A 61 13.57 7.78 1.63
CA TRP A 61 13.36 8.66 2.77
C TRP A 61 14.66 8.88 3.56
N ASP A 62 14.99 10.14 3.82
CA ASP A 62 16.20 10.49 4.59
C ASP A 62 15.97 10.58 6.12
N GLY A 63 14.72 10.43 6.57
CA GLY A 63 14.28 10.66 7.95
C GLY A 63 13.39 11.90 8.13
N PHE A 64 13.34 12.80 7.14
CA PHE A 64 12.58 14.05 7.17
C PHE A 64 11.90 14.41 5.86
N SER A 65 12.47 14.02 4.73
CA SER A 65 11.93 14.24 3.40
C SER A 65 12.26 13.08 2.46
N PHE A 66 11.44 12.91 1.43
CA PHE A 66 11.85 12.12 0.28
C PHE A 66 12.93 12.86 -0.50
N ASN A 67 13.87 12.10 -1.05
CA ASN A 67 14.79 12.63 -2.03
C ASN A 67 14.05 12.93 -3.36
N VAL A 68 14.82 13.16 -4.43
CA VAL A 68 14.26 13.40 -5.76
C VAL A 68 15.01 12.55 -6.78
N GLY A 69 14.30 12.06 -7.79
CA GLY A 69 14.92 11.35 -8.91
C GLY A 69 13.99 10.34 -9.57
N GLU A 70 13.01 9.85 -8.81
CA GLU A 70 12.17 8.72 -9.21
C GLU A 70 10.72 9.17 -9.39
N GLY A 71 9.78 8.40 -8.85
CA GLY A 71 8.36 8.60 -9.09
C GLY A 71 7.46 8.33 -7.90
N ARG A 72 6.20 8.68 -8.15
CA ARG A 72 5.11 8.55 -7.21
C ARG A 72 3.85 8.18 -7.96
N LEU A 73 3.14 7.22 -7.43
CA LEU A 73 1.78 6.89 -7.84
C LEU A 73 0.80 7.47 -6.81
N THR A 74 -0.19 8.22 -7.29
CA THR A 74 -1.32 8.67 -6.48
C THR A 74 -2.54 7.83 -6.84
N TRP A 75 -2.98 6.97 -5.93
CA TRP A 75 -4.23 6.24 -6.07
C TRP A 75 -5.37 7.01 -5.41
N THR A 76 -6.55 6.99 -6.02
CA THR A 76 -7.76 7.64 -5.54
C THR A 76 -8.93 6.67 -5.55
N ASN A 77 -9.64 6.56 -4.43
CA ASN A 77 -10.97 5.94 -4.44
C ASN A 77 -11.97 6.89 -5.14
N ASN A 78 -12.24 6.67 -6.40
CA ASN A 78 -13.23 7.42 -7.17
C ASN A 78 -14.46 6.57 -7.56
N THR A 79 -14.68 5.44 -6.86
CA THR A 79 -15.72 4.46 -7.19
C THR A 79 -17.15 4.96 -6.95
N GLY A 80 -17.31 6.09 -6.26
CA GLY A 80 -18.59 6.62 -5.80
C GLY A 80 -19.06 6.00 -4.47
N SER A 81 -18.28 5.08 -3.88
CA SER A 81 -18.64 4.39 -2.63
C SER A 81 -17.43 4.15 -1.73
N THR A 82 -17.70 3.75 -0.48
CA THR A 82 -16.64 3.34 0.45
C THR A 82 -16.15 1.95 0.08
N ILE A 83 -14.84 1.79 -0.07
CA ILE A 83 -14.20 0.48 -0.25
C ILE A 83 -14.02 -0.13 1.14
N PRO A 84 -14.58 -1.32 1.42
CA PRO A 84 -14.52 -1.91 2.75
C PRO A 84 -13.13 -2.45 3.10
N SER A 85 -12.83 -2.48 4.39
CA SER A 85 -11.69 -3.22 4.93
C SER A 85 -11.66 -4.68 4.43
N GLY A 86 -10.45 -5.21 4.24
CA GLY A 86 -10.18 -6.51 3.64
C GLY A 86 -10.15 -6.52 2.11
N THR A 87 -10.47 -5.39 1.45
CA THR A 87 -10.39 -5.32 -0.02
C THR A 87 -8.95 -5.31 -0.49
N VAL A 88 -8.68 -6.12 -1.53
CA VAL A 88 -7.40 -6.12 -2.26
C VAL A 88 -7.53 -5.32 -3.55
N ILE A 89 -6.54 -4.48 -3.82
CA ILE A 89 -6.44 -3.65 -5.02
C ILE A 89 -5.12 -3.97 -5.71
N THR A 90 -5.16 -4.14 -7.03
CA THR A 90 -3.97 -4.33 -7.88
C THR A 90 -3.72 -3.06 -8.68
N LEU A 91 -2.44 -2.76 -8.86
CA LEU A 91 -1.87 -1.69 -9.64
C LEU A 91 -0.95 -2.37 -10.64
N ASP A 92 -1.31 -2.35 -11.91
CA ASP A 92 -0.70 -3.18 -12.94
C ASP A 92 -0.11 -2.32 -14.05
N ASP A 93 0.95 -2.81 -14.68
CA ASP A 93 1.62 -2.19 -15.82
C ASP A 93 2.13 -0.76 -15.53
N LEU A 94 2.80 -0.56 -14.39
CA LEU A 94 3.17 0.74 -13.85
C LEU A 94 4.36 1.42 -14.56
N SER A 95 5.26 0.66 -15.18
CA SER A 95 6.50 1.21 -15.78
C SER A 95 6.47 1.33 -17.31
N SER A 96 6.28 0.23 -18.05
CA SER A 96 6.35 0.20 -19.53
C SER A 96 5.08 -0.24 -20.27
N GLY A 97 4.05 -0.70 -19.56
CA GLY A 97 2.81 -1.24 -20.13
C GLY A 97 1.68 -0.21 -20.26
N THR A 98 0.42 -0.69 -20.29
CA THR A 98 -0.78 0.18 -20.22
C THR A 98 -1.31 0.17 -18.79
N PRO A 99 -1.02 1.21 -17.98
CA PRO A 99 -1.28 1.15 -16.56
C PRO A 99 -2.77 0.92 -16.25
N SER A 100 -3.07 -0.01 -15.35
CA SER A 100 -4.44 -0.36 -14.98
C SER A 100 -4.59 -0.64 -13.48
N VAL A 101 -5.82 -0.52 -12.96
CA VAL A 101 -6.13 -0.71 -11.55
C VAL A 101 -7.44 -1.47 -11.41
N SER A 102 -7.51 -2.41 -10.46
CA SER A 102 -8.72 -3.22 -10.27
C SER A 102 -9.90 -2.43 -9.68
N GLN A 103 -9.63 -1.44 -8.83
CA GLN A 103 -10.63 -0.51 -8.28
C GLN A 103 -10.05 0.88 -8.02
N GLY A 104 -10.84 1.92 -8.35
CA GLY A 104 -10.42 3.31 -8.22
C GLY A 104 -9.76 3.84 -9.49
N SER A 105 -8.89 4.83 -9.32
CA SER A 105 -8.05 5.39 -10.39
C SER A 105 -6.70 5.79 -9.83
N PHE A 106 -5.68 5.90 -10.67
CA PHE A 106 -4.41 6.50 -10.25
C PHE A 106 -3.80 7.41 -11.32
N SER A 107 -2.79 8.16 -10.90
CA SER A 107 -1.90 8.93 -11.76
C SER A 107 -0.46 8.76 -11.28
N ILE A 108 0.48 8.69 -12.21
CA ILE A 108 1.92 8.61 -11.92
C ILE A 108 2.57 9.98 -12.21
N SER A 109 3.45 10.41 -11.32
CA SER A 109 4.34 11.55 -11.52
C SER A 109 5.80 11.10 -11.40
N GLY A 110 6.67 11.54 -12.30
CA GLY A 110 8.04 11.01 -12.39
C GLY A 110 8.05 9.62 -13.03
N ALA A 111 9.08 8.83 -12.73
CA ALA A 111 9.17 7.43 -13.14
C ALA A 111 8.99 6.57 -11.89
N PHE A 112 7.78 6.04 -11.68
CA PHE A 112 7.54 5.06 -10.62
C PHE A 112 7.93 3.71 -11.20
N ASN A 113 9.14 3.25 -10.86
CA ASN A 113 9.74 2.05 -11.42
C ASN A 113 10.67 1.39 -10.39
N PRO A 114 10.10 0.78 -9.33
CA PRO A 114 10.90 0.11 -8.31
C PRO A 114 11.81 -0.93 -8.96
N ALA A 115 13.12 -0.79 -8.76
CA ALA A 115 14.11 -1.65 -9.38
C ALA A 115 14.08 -3.06 -8.80
N ASN A 116 14.54 -4.02 -9.61
CA ASN A 116 14.58 -5.43 -9.25
C ASN A 116 15.67 -5.81 -8.22
N SER A 117 16.38 -4.83 -7.68
CA SER A 117 17.25 -5.05 -6.53
C SER A 117 17.45 -3.78 -5.73
N ALA A 118 17.39 -3.93 -4.39
CA ALA A 118 17.72 -2.87 -3.44
C ALA A 118 16.90 -1.60 -3.61
N ASP A 119 15.60 -1.75 -3.84
CA ASP A 119 14.63 -0.65 -3.98
C ASP A 119 13.39 -0.88 -3.11
N GLY A 120 12.53 0.11 -2.97
CA GLY A 120 11.37 0.00 -2.09
C GLY A 120 10.30 1.04 -2.32
N VAL A 121 9.11 0.74 -1.81
CA VAL A 121 7.93 1.59 -1.94
C VAL A 121 7.43 1.96 -0.55
N PHE A 122 7.31 3.27 -0.31
CA PHE A 122 6.55 3.81 0.82
C PHE A 122 5.09 4.03 0.46
N VAL A 123 4.20 3.77 1.40
CA VAL A 123 2.76 4.07 1.28
C VAL A 123 2.36 5.07 2.34
N TYR A 124 1.72 6.18 1.96
CA TYR A 124 1.33 7.23 2.90
C TYR A 124 0.08 8.00 2.48
N VAL A 125 -0.46 8.78 3.43
CA VAL A 125 -1.44 9.84 3.20
C VAL A 125 -0.86 11.20 3.54
N GLY A 126 -1.40 12.26 2.94
CA GLY A 126 -0.96 13.63 3.15
C GLY A 126 -0.99 14.43 1.85
N ALA A 127 0.01 15.28 1.67
CA ALA A 127 0.26 15.91 0.38
C ALA A 127 1.34 15.13 -0.37
N ALA A 128 1.36 15.25 -1.69
CA ALA A 128 2.35 14.59 -2.53
C ALA A 128 3.77 15.01 -2.12
N GLY A 129 4.58 14.06 -1.65
CA GLY A 129 5.96 14.24 -1.17
C GLY A 129 6.07 14.77 0.26
N ALA A 130 4.94 14.95 0.94
CA ALA A 130 4.85 15.45 2.30
C ALA A 130 3.85 14.61 3.10
N PRO A 131 4.27 13.41 3.58
CA PRO A 131 3.44 12.53 4.38
C PRO A 131 2.96 13.22 5.66
N THR A 132 1.67 13.12 5.93
CA THR A 132 1.13 13.40 7.28
C THR A 132 1.10 12.13 8.13
N SER A 133 1.02 10.96 7.50
CA SER A 133 1.14 9.66 8.14
C SER A 133 1.63 8.62 7.13
N PHE A 134 2.62 7.82 7.52
CA PHE A 134 3.04 6.64 6.78
C PHE A 134 2.17 5.46 7.17
N LEU A 135 1.77 4.68 6.17
CA LEU A 135 0.88 3.53 6.34
C LEU A 135 1.65 2.22 6.25
N TYR A 136 2.57 2.12 5.31
CA TYR A 136 3.34 0.90 5.08
C TYR A 136 4.63 1.20 4.31
N ALA A 137 5.58 0.27 4.32
CA ALA A 137 6.68 0.24 3.37
C ALA A 137 7.06 -1.21 3.04
N MET A 138 7.54 -1.42 1.81
CA MET A 138 8.08 -2.70 1.37
C MET A 138 9.36 -2.47 0.56
N THR A 139 10.32 -3.38 0.66
CA THR A 139 11.54 -3.33 -0.15
C THR A 139 12.00 -4.73 -0.54
N ASN A 140 12.61 -4.87 -1.72
CA ASN A 140 13.32 -6.07 -2.15
C ASN A 140 14.82 -6.01 -1.83
N GLY A 141 15.23 -5.15 -0.91
CA GLY A 141 16.61 -5.03 -0.47
C GLY A 141 16.88 -5.64 0.90
N SER A 142 18.12 -6.06 1.09
CA SER A 142 18.55 -6.83 2.28
C SER A 142 18.43 -6.09 3.62
N THR A 143 18.29 -4.76 3.62
CA THR A 143 18.15 -3.94 4.83
C THR A 143 17.34 -2.68 4.53
N ILE A 144 16.80 -1.99 5.54
CA ILE A 144 16.16 -0.67 5.36
C ILE A 144 17.08 0.33 4.63
N ALA A 145 18.37 0.34 4.95
CA ALA A 145 19.34 1.25 4.32
C ALA A 145 19.61 0.91 2.84
N ASN A 146 19.25 -0.29 2.42
CA ASN A 146 19.43 -0.82 1.08
C ASN A 146 18.03 -1.04 0.49
N GLY A 147 17.36 0.05 0.07
CA GLY A 147 16.04 0.00 -0.55
C GLY A 147 15.08 1.10 -0.09
N LEU A 148 15.03 1.41 1.21
CA LEU A 148 14.18 2.51 1.73
C LEU A 148 14.98 3.69 2.26
N GLN A 149 16.31 3.53 2.36
CA GLN A 149 17.28 4.40 3.03
C GLN A 149 17.06 4.58 4.55
N SER A 150 15.87 4.99 4.99
CA SER A 150 15.53 5.22 6.40
C SER A 150 14.03 5.07 6.64
N ILE A 151 13.64 4.66 7.84
CA ILE A 151 12.25 4.77 8.32
C ILE A 151 12.14 5.70 9.53
N THR A 152 13.16 6.51 9.78
CA THR A 152 13.18 7.44 10.92
C THR A 152 12.02 8.43 10.80
N ASN A 153 11.33 8.72 11.91
CA ASN A 153 10.16 9.62 11.97
C ASN A 153 8.93 9.18 11.14
N THR A 154 8.90 7.97 10.61
CA THR A 154 7.74 7.46 9.85
C THR A 154 6.68 6.81 10.76
N GLY A 155 7.09 6.31 11.93
CA GLY A 155 6.26 5.48 12.80
C GLY A 155 6.15 4.01 12.33
N LEU A 156 6.79 3.65 11.21
CA LEU A 156 6.84 2.28 10.73
C LEU A 156 7.78 1.42 11.58
N THR A 157 7.48 0.12 11.67
CA THR A 157 8.29 -0.87 12.39
C THR A 157 8.76 -1.96 11.43
N VAL A 158 10.08 -2.23 11.42
CA VAL A 158 10.68 -3.32 10.61
C VAL A 158 10.08 -4.65 11.02
N GLY A 159 9.70 -5.48 10.06
CA GLY A 159 9.08 -6.78 10.31
C GLY A 159 7.64 -6.68 10.83
N LEU A 160 6.95 -5.58 10.52
CA LEU A 160 5.51 -5.45 10.77
C LEU A 160 4.84 -4.52 9.75
N THR A 161 5.29 -3.26 9.69
CA THR A 161 4.75 -2.24 8.76
C THR A 161 5.81 -1.66 7.82
N ALA A 162 7.06 -2.08 7.98
CA ALA A 162 8.12 -1.99 6.98
C ALA A 162 8.65 -3.41 6.74
N VAL A 163 8.29 -4.01 5.61
CA VAL A 163 8.60 -5.42 5.30
C VAL A 163 9.71 -5.50 4.27
N LEU A 164 10.64 -6.42 4.49
CA LEU A 164 11.78 -6.67 3.60
C LEU A 164 11.53 -8.03 2.96
N LEU A 165 11.31 -8.03 1.64
CA LEU A 165 11.37 -9.25 0.84
C LEU A 165 12.81 -9.78 0.79
N SER A 166 12.98 -10.98 0.25
CA SER A 166 14.31 -11.51 -0.05
C SER A 166 15.07 -10.54 -0.95
N ASN A 167 16.39 -10.45 -0.75
CA ASN A 167 17.19 -9.48 -1.48
C ASN A 167 17.24 -9.84 -2.97
N GLY A 168 16.79 -8.93 -3.83
CA GLY A 168 16.73 -9.15 -5.27
C GLY A 168 15.45 -9.83 -5.74
N THR A 169 14.41 -9.93 -4.90
CA THR A 169 13.11 -10.44 -5.32
C THR A 169 12.60 -9.64 -6.52
N ASP A 170 12.50 -10.33 -7.67
CA ASP A 170 11.97 -9.81 -8.92
C ASP A 170 10.43 -9.75 -8.82
N ILE A 171 9.80 -10.83 -8.36
CA ILE A 171 8.37 -10.91 -8.06
C ILE A 171 8.09 -11.68 -6.76
N GLY A 172 7.17 -11.17 -5.95
CA GLY A 172 6.72 -11.79 -4.70
C GLY A 172 5.23 -11.61 -4.46
N GLU A 173 4.55 -12.64 -3.98
CA GLU A 173 3.13 -12.60 -3.59
C GLU A 173 2.90 -13.28 -2.24
N TYR A 174 2.07 -12.67 -1.41
CA TYR A 174 1.63 -13.24 -0.14
C TYR A 174 0.66 -14.42 -0.37
N ASP A 175 1.05 -15.59 0.14
CA ASP A 175 0.33 -16.87 0.09
C ASP A 175 -0.09 -17.36 1.49
N GLY A 176 -0.09 -16.45 2.48
CA GLY A 176 -0.56 -16.76 3.82
C GLY A 176 -2.09 -16.73 3.99
N PRO A 177 -2.57 -16.90 5.23
CA PRO A 177 -4.00 -16.86 5.53
C PRO A 177 -4.65 -15.52 5.13
N LYS A 178 -5.85 -15.58 4.53
CA LYS A 178 -6.73 -14.43 4.23
C LYS A 178 -8.06 -14.50 4.98
N THR A 179 -8.21 -15.42 5.93
CA THR A 179 -9.42 -15.55 6.77
C THR A 179 -9.06 -15.89 8.21
N GLY A 180 -9.89 -15.45 9.16
CA GLY A 180 -9.83 -15.92 10.55
C GLY A 180 -8.76 -15.24 11.41
N LEU A 181 -8.12 -14.18 10.91
CA LEU A 181 -7.19 -13.34 11.66
C LEU A 181 -7.75 -11.93 11.85
N SER A 182 -7.32 -11.24 12.91
CA SER A 182 -7.51 -9.80 13.06
C SER A 182 -6.56 -9.02 12.13
N PRO A 183 -6.80 -7.72 11.88
CA PRO A 183 -5.86 -6.86 11.16
C PRO A 183 -4.41 -6.94 11.65
N SER A 184 -4.18 -6.89 12.96
CA SER A 184 -2.82 -6.97 13.52
C SER A 184 -2.17 -8.33 13.26
N GLN A 185 -2.95 -9.41 13.33
CA GLN A 185 -2.46 -10.76 13.04
C GLN A 185 -2.19 -10.96 11.53
N TYR A 186 -2.94 -10.29 10.65
CA TYR A 186 -2.58 -10.26 9.23
C TYR A 186 -1.27 -9.50 8.99
N LEU A 187 -1.04 -8.37 9.65
CA LEU A 187 0.25 -7.67 9.53
C LEU A 187 1.42 -8.54 10.01
N GLU A 188 1.23 -9.26 11.12
CA GLU A 188 2.22 -10.26 11.60
C GLU A 188 2.46 -11.34 10.54
N ALA A 189 1.40 -11.93 9.98
CA ALA A 189 1.54 -12.96 8.93
C ALA A 189 2.19 -12.41 7.65
N ILE A 190 1.82 -11.22 7.19
CA ILE A 190 2.39 -10.59 6.01
C ILE A 190 3.89 -10.28 6.23
N ALA A 191 4.30 -9.96 7.45
CA ALA A 191 5.70 -9.70 7.76
C ALA A 191 6.58 -10.97 7.84
N GLU A 192 5.98 -12.16 7.95
CA GLU A 192 6.70 -13.44 7.99
C GLU A 192 7.03 -13.94 6.57
N VAL A 193 7.89 -13.18 5.87
CA VAL A 193 8.26 -13.41 4.46
C VAL A 193 8.70 -14.86 4.20
N GLY A 194 9.58 -15.41 5.04
CA GLY A 194 10.06 -16.79 4.86
C GLY A 194 9.02 -17.91 5.08
N CYS A 195 7.79 -17.57 5.52
CA CYS A 195 6.72 -18.54 5.76
C CYS A 195 5.51 -18.38 4.83
N PHE A 196 5.19 -17.14 4.45
CA PHE A 196 3.92 -16.80 3.81
C PHE A 196 4.07 -16.03 2.50
N TRP A 197 5.25 -16.05 1.89
CA TRP A 197 5.49 -15.46 0.59
C TRP A 197 6.07 -16.49 -0.37
N ASN A 198 5.55 -16.48 -1.59
CA ASN A 198 6.22 -17.08 -2.73
C ASN A 198 7.02 -15.96 -3.41
N GLU A 199 8.30 -16.21 -3.67
CA GLU A 199 9.22 -15.23 -4.25
C GLU A 199 10.00 -15.89 -5.39
N GLN A 200 10.28 -15.11 -6.43
CA GLN A 200 11.21 -15.47 -7.49
C GLN A 200 12.28 -14.39 -7.65
N ASP A 201 13.50 -14.85 -7.95
CA ASP A 201 14.68 -14.05 -8.30
C ASP A 201 15.44 -14.86 -9.35
N GLY A 202 15.62 -14.29 -10.53
CA GLY A 202 16.08 -15.04 -11.70
C GLY A 202 16.62 -14.20 -12.85
N THR A 203 16.88 -14.90 -13.96
CA THR A 203 17.26 -14.25 -15.21
C THR A 203 16.10 -14.31 -16.19
N GLY A 204 15.78 -13.19 -16.83
CA GLY A 204 14.62 -13.09 -17.72
C GLY A 204 13.43 -12.49 -16.97
N SER A 205 12.22 -12.64 -17.50
CA SER A 205 10.99 -12.22 -16.81
C SER A 205 10.40 -13.38 -16.02
N GLN A 206 10.03 -13.16 -14.75
CA GLN A 206 9.33 -14.12 -13.90
C GLN A 206 7.82 -13.85 -13.80
N THR A 207 7.30 -12.85 -14.53
CA THR A 207 5.90 -12.41 -14.42
C THR A 207 4.86 -13.34 -15.06
N GLY A 208 5.29 -14.40 -15.72
CA GLY A 208 4.40 -15.29 -16.49
C GLY A 208 5.12 -16.53 -17.03
N ASP A 209 6.06 -17.07 -16.26
CA ASP A 209 6.92 -18.18 -16.69
C ASP A 209 6.36 -19.57 -16.34
N GLY A 210 5.25 -19.61 -15.61
CA GLY A 210 4.57 -20.84 -15.16
C GLY A 210 5.04 -21.33 -13.78
N THR A 211 5.92 -20.57 -13.11
CA THR A 211 6.33 -20.75 -11.72
C THR A 211 5.67 -19.69 -10.87
N ASP A 212 5.11 -20.06 -9.72
CA ASP A 212 4.48 -19.08 -8.84
C ASP A 212 5.53 -18.21 -8.10
N PRO A 213 5.25 -16.92 -7.85
CA PRO A 213 4.06 -16.20 -8.29
C PRO A 213 4.18 -15.70 -9.75
N ASP A 214 3.07 -15.74 -10.48
CA ASP A 214 2.90 -15.15 -11.81
C ASP A 214 1.82 -14.05 -11.76
N LEU A 215 1.83 -13.13 -12.73
CA LEU A 215 0.77 -12.13 -12.89
C LEU A 215 -0.48 -12.71 -13.60
N PRO A 216 -1.69 -12.15 -13.36
CA PRO A 216 -1.99 -11.04 -12.45
C PRO A 216 -2.08 -11.49 -10.99
N PHE A 217 -1.68 -10.60 -10.06
CA PHE A 217 -1.82 -10.84 -8.63
C PHE A 217 -3.29 -11.10 -8.21
N SER A 218 -3.45 -11.90 -7.17
CA SER A 218 -4.76 -12.29 -6.64
C SER A 218 -5.52 -11.10 -6.05
N THR A 219 -6.79 -10.93 -6.46
CA THR A 219 -7.73 -9.96 -5.86
C THR A 219 -8.56 -10.57 -4.72
N ALA A 220 -8.20 -11.76 -4.23
CA ALA A 220 -8.92 -12.42 -3.15
C ALA A 220 -8.90 -11.58 -1.86
N THR A 221 -10.07 -11.21 -1.38
CA THR A 221 -10.25 -10.35 -0.20
C THR A 221 -9.85 -11.04 1.10
N PHE A 222 -9.40 -10.25 2.06
CA PHE A 222 -9.17 -10.69 3.44
C PHE A 222 -10.48 -10.60 4.23
N SER A 223 -10.84 -11.67 4.93
CA SER A 223 -11.96 -11.66 5.89
C SER A 223 -11.42 -11.35 7.28
N LEU A 224 -11.75 -10.16 7.79
CA LEU A 224 -11.38 -9.76 9.15
C LEU A 224 -12.27 -10.47 10.18
N ALA A 225 -11.66 -10.95 11.27
CA ALA A 225 -12.35 -11.57 12.40
C ALA A 225 -12.84 -10.54 13.43
#